data_AF-A0AA86QYL3-F1
#
_entry.id   AF-A0AA86QYL3-F1
#
_cell.length_a   1.000
_cell.length_b   1.000
_cell.length_c   1.000
_cell.angle_alpha   90.00
_cell.angle_beta   90.00
_cell.angle_gamma   90.00
#
_symmetry.space_group_name_H-M   'P 1'
#
loop_
_entity.id
_entity.type
_entity.pdbx_description
1 polymer ?
#
loop_
_entity_poly.entity_id
_entity_poly.type
_entity_poly.pdbx_seq_one_letter_code
_entity_poly.pdbx_strand_id
1 'polypeptide(L)' 'MDEQTTAYLTQAVGEQLSNALAEAICRKPADAIEFIGNYLTEVSATVEK' A
#
# COMPACT_ATOMS: atom_id res chain seq x y z
N MET A 1 13.68 6.30 14.63
CA MET A 1 13.64 6.14 13.17
C MET A 1 14.48 7.27 12.60
N ASP A 2 15.51 6.97 11.83
CA ASP A 2 16.32 8.01 11.20
C ASP A 2 15.57 8.64 10.01
N GLU A 3 16.07 9.78 9.55
CA GLU A 3 15.44 10.58 8.48
C GLU A 3 15.38 9.81 7.16
N GLN A 4 16.36 8.95 6.89
CA GLN A 4 16.45 8.14 5.67
C GLN A 4 15.37 7.05 5.66
N THR A 5 15.17 6.37 6.79
CA THR A 5 14.08 5.40 6.96
C THR A 5 12.71 6.07 6.78
N THR A 6 12.52 7.28 7.31
CA THR A 6 11.27 8.03 7.16
C THR A 6 11.02 8.42 5.71
N ALA A 7 12.04 8.91 5.02
CA ALA A 7 11.96 9.27 3.61
C ALA A 7 11.62 8.06 2.74
N TYR A 8 12.30 6.93 2.95
CA TYR A 8 12.01 5.68 2.23
C TYR A 8 10.57 5.21 2.44
N LEU A 9 10.11 5.12 3.69
CA LEU A 9 8.74 4.68 3.98
C LEU A 9 7.70 5.64 3.39
N THR A 10 7.97 6.95 3.41
CA THR A 10 7.05 7.95 2.88
C THR A 10 6.99 7.91 1.35
N GLN A 11 8.14 7.83 0.68
CA GLN A 11 8.22 7.92 -0.78
C GLN A 11 7.94 6.59 -1.47
N ALA A 12 8.50 5.49 -0.98
CA ALA A 12 8.37 4.19 -1.64
C ALA A 12 7.05 3.48 -1.27
N VAL A 13 6.61 3.59 -0.01
CA VAL A 13 5.46 2.82 0.50
C VAL A 13 4.21 3.69 0.65
N GLY A 14 4.37 4.98 0.91
CA GLY A 14 3.26 5.88 1.25
C GLY A 14 2.19 6.00 0.17
N GLU A 15 2.58 6.08 -1.11
CA GLU A 15 1.63 6.19 -2.22
C GLU A 15 0.82 4.90 -2.41
N GLN A 16 1.50 3.76 -2.46
CA GLN A 16 0.87 2.45 -2.64
C GLN A 16 -0.09 2.14 -1.49
N LEU A 17 0.32 2.44 -0.26
CA LEU A 17 -0.51 2.24 0.93
C LEU A 17 -1.72 3.17 0.94
N SER A 18 -1.56 4.44 0.54
CA SER A 18 -2.67 5.39 0.43
C SER A 18 -3.73 4.94 -0.58
N ASN A 19 -3.29 4.42 -1.72
CA ASN A 19 -4.19 3.87 -2.75
C ASN A 19 -4.90 2.61 -2.26
N ALA A 20 -4.19 1.69 -1.59
CA ALA A 20 -4.77 0.49 -1.02
C ALA A 20 -5.84 0.82 0.04
N LEU A 21 -5.57 1.82 0.90
CA LEU A 21 -6.54 2.30 1.89
C LEU A 21 -7.77 2.93 1.24
N ALA A 22 -7.59 3.75 0.20
CA ALA A 22 -8.71 4.36 -0.50
C ALA A 22 -9.64 3.29 -1.10
N GLU A 23 -9.08 2.26 -1.72
CA GLU A 23 -9.84 1.11 -2.25
C GLU A 23 -10.53 0.31 -1.14
N ALA A 24 -9.85 0.06 -0.01
CA ALA A 24 -10.46 -0.61 1.13
C ALA A 24 -11.65 0.16 1.71
N ILE A 25 -11.56 1.50 1.82
CA ILE A 25 -12.66 2.35 2.28
C ILE A 25 -13.84 2.32 1.30
N CYS A 26 -13.57 2.34 0.00
CA CYS A 26 -14.59 2.32 -1.05
C CYS A 26 -15.33 0.97 -1.08
N ARG A 27 -14.61 -0.15 -1.07
CA ARG A 27 -15.18 -1.49 -1.20
C ARG A 27 -15.70 -2.08 0.09
N LYS A 28 -15.23 -1.58 1.24
CA LYS A 28 -15.58 -2.07 2.59
C LYS A 28 -15.46 -3.61 2.69
N PRO A 29 -14.28 -4.18 2.40
CA PRO A 29 -14.08 -5.62 2.50
C PRO A 29 -14.34 -6.07 3.95
N ALA A 30 -14.80 -7.31 4.11
CA ALA A 30 -14.99 -7.90 5.44
C ALA A 30 -13.67 -8.04 6.20
N ASP A 31 -12.56 -8.28 5.49
CA ASP A 31 -11.20 -8.21 6.01
C ASP A 31 -10.39 -7.15 5.25
N ALA A 32 -10.19 -6.01 5.90
CA ALA A 32 -9.43 -4.89 5.31
C ALA A 32 -7.93 -5.16 5.27
N ILE A 33 -7.38 -5.98 6.18
CA ILE A 33 -5.95 -6.25 6.25
C ILE A 33 -5.56 -7.18 5.11
N GLU A 34 -6.33 -8.26 4.93
CA GLU A 34 -6.12 -9.20 3.83
C GLU A 34 -6.26 -8.50 2.47
N PHE A 35 -7.28 -7.64 2.32
CA PHE A 35 -7.48 -6.85 1.10
C PHE A 35 -6.30 -5.94 0.78
N ILE A 36 -5.83 -5.15 1.76
CA ILE A 36 -4.69 -4.24 1.56
C ILE A 36 -3.42 -5.03 1.22
N GLY A 37 -3.17 -6.16 1.89
CA GLY A 37 -2.01 -7.02 1.61
C GLY A 37 -2.01 -7.57 0.19
N ASN A 38 -3.16 -8.04 -0.29
CA ASN A 38 -3.32 -8.51 -1.67
C ASN A 38 -3.13 -7.38 -2.69
N TYR A 39 -3.77 -6.22 -2.44
CA TYR A 39 -3.64 -5.04 -3.30
C TYR A 39 -2.18 -4.60 -3.47
N LEU A 40 -1.43 -4.51 -2.37
CA LEU A 40 -0.02 -4.11 -2.41
C LEU A 40 0.85 -5.14 -3.17
N THR A 41 0.53 -6.42 -3.05
CA THR A 41 1.21 -7.50 -3.79
C THR A 41 0.97 -7.38 -5.30
N GLU A 42 -0.27 -7.12 -5.71
CA GLU A 42 -0.65 -6.97 -7.11
C GLU A 42 -0.03 -5.72 -7.76
N VAL A 43 -0.03 -4.59 -7.04
CA VAL A 43 0.57 -3.35 -7.52
C VAL A 43 2.09 -3.50 -7.67
N SER A 44 2.75 -4.16 -6.70
CA SER A 44 4.19 -4.40 -6.77
C SER A 44 4.60 -5.25 -7.98
N ALA A 45 3.80 -6.28 -8.31
CA ALA A 45 4.03 -7.13 -9.49
C ALA A 45 3.84 -6.40 -10.83
N THR A 46 3.16 -5.25 -10.83
CA THR A 46 2.90 -4.45 -12.03
C THR A 46 4.04 -3.45 -12.32
N VAL A 47 4.79 -3.03 -11.28
CA VAL A 47 5.92 -2.09 -11.40
C VAL A 47 7.18 -2.76 -11.95
N GLU A 48 7.30 -4.09 -11.85
CA GLU A 48 8.46 -4.86 -12.35
C GLU A 48 8.36 -5.30 -13.83
N LYS A 49 7.40 -4.77 -14.61
CA LYS A 49 7.23 -5.02 -16.05
C LYS A 49 7.49 -3.77 -16.89
#